data_AF-A0AAQ0KE08-F1
#
_entry.id   AF-A0AAQ0KE08-F1
#
_cell.length_a   1.000
_cell.length_b   1.000
_cell.length_c   1.000
_cell.angle_alpha   90.00
_cell.angle_beta   90.00
_cell.angle_gamma   90.00
#
_symmetry.space_group_name_H-M   'P 1'
#
loop_
_entity.id
_entity.type
_entity.pdbx_description
1 polymer ?
#
loop_
_entity_poly.entity_id
_entity_poly.type
_entity_poly.pdbx_seq_one_letter_code
_entity_poly.pdbx_strand_id
1 'polypeptide(L)'
;MSPEPSGEDDPDLGPGADLAAWGAVLDALERDLTVAGGPAWSEPTGLGPVPRELVGRASRLLAAQRDRTATLEAERRQVLEHLGALRAVSATREPRGSVYLDASA
;
A
#
# COMPACT_ATOMS: atom_id res chain seq x y z
N MET A 1 17.15 22.36 45.15
CA MET A 1 18.20 21.70 44.35
C MET A 1 17.77 20.26 44.21
N SER A 2 16.88 20.00 43.25
CA SER A 2 16.35 18.67 42.96
C SER A 2 17.32 17.99 42.00
N PRO A 3 17.77 16.76 42.27
CA PRO A 3 18.38 15.95 41.23
C PRO A 3 17.28 15.43 40.29
N GLU A 4 17.51 15.59 39.00
CA GLU A 4 16.67 15.08 37.92
C GLU A 4 16.76 13.54 37.85
N PRO A 5 15.67 12.81 37.59
CA PRO A 5 15.77 11.40 37.20
C PRO A 5 16.03 11.32 35.70
N SER A 6 17.31 11.40 35.29
CA SER A 6 17.74 10.89 33.98
C SER A 6 18.01 9.40 34.12
N GLY A 7 16.95 8.61 34.08
CA GLY A 7 17.01 7.19 33.78
C GLY A 7 16.77 7.03 32.29
N GLU A 8 17.86 6.86 31.55
CA GLU A 8 17.90 6.43 30.16
C GLU A 8 16.88 5.32 29.89
N ASP A 9 15.92 5.58 29.00
CA ASP A 9 15.12 4.57 28.33
C ASP A 9 16.05 3.73 27.44
N ASP A 10 16.65 2.68 28.00
CA ASP A 10 17.26 1.61 27.22
C ASP A 10 16.33 0.39 27.23
N PRO A 11 15.40 0.27 26.26
CA PRO A 11 14.68 -0.97 26.08
C PRO A 11 15.55 -1.91 25.23
N ASP A 12 16.63 -2.46 25.80
CA ASP A 12 17.22 -3.71 25.30
C ASP A 12 16.22 -4.84 25.60
N LEU A 13 15.13 -4.81 24.83
CA LEU A 13 14.12 -5.85 24.77
C LEU A 13 14.84 -7.09 24.24
N GLY A 14 15.32 -7.94 25.16
CA GLY A 14 16.19 -9.06 24.83
C GLY A 14 15.69 -9.89 23.63
N PRO A 15 16.55 -10.68 22.97
CA PRO A 15 16.36 -11.17 21.59
C PRO A 15 15.01 -11.82 21.23
N GLY A 16 14.30 -12.38 22.21
CA GLY A 16 12.96 -12.94 22.02
C GLY A 16 11.85 -11.88 21.86
N ALA A 17 12.00 -10.71 22.49
CA ALA A 17 11.07 -9.60 22.36
C ALA A 17 11.19 -8.93 20.98
N ASP A 18 12.41 -8.76 20.46
CA ASP A 18 12.65 -8.33 19.08
C ASP A 18 12.07 -9.30 18.05
N LEU A 19 12.22 -10.61 18.28
CA LEU A 19 11.61 -11.63 17.43
C LEU A 19 10.09 -11.53 17.40
N ALA A 20 9.45 -11.36 18.56
CA ALA A 20 8.00 -11.20 18.66
C ALA A 20 7.52 -9.91 18.00
N ALA A 21 8.24 -8.80 18.20
CA ALA A 21 7.90 -7.52 17.62
C ALA A 21 8.02 -7.54 16.08
N TRP A 22 9.11 -8.09 15.54
CA TRP A 22 9.24 -8.33 14.10
C TRP A 22 8.17 -9.28 13.57
N GLY A 23 7.80 -10.31 14.33
CA GLY A 23 6.68 -11.19 13.99
C GLY A 23 5.37 -10.42 13.81
N ALA A 24 5.03 -9.56 14.77
CA ALA A 24 3.82 -8.75 14.71
C ALA A 24 3.80 -7.78 13.51
N VAL A 25 4.95 -7.20 13.16
CA VAL A 25 5.09 -6.37 11.95
C VAL A 25 4.81 -7.18 10.69
N LEU A 26 5.41 -8.37 10.56
CA LEU A 26 5.20 -9.23 9.40
C LEU A 26 3.74 -9.70 9.29
N ASP A 27 3.11 -10.06 10.40
CA ASP A 27 1.69 -10.46 10.42
C ASP A 27 0.76 -9.30 9.99
N ALA A 28 1.11 -8.06 10.34
CA ALA A 28 0.37 -6.89 9.88
C ALA A 28 0.49 -6.68 8.37
N LEU A 29 1.71 -6.75 7.84
CA LEU A 29 1.96 -6.62 6.40
C LEU A 29 1.34 -7.76 5.59
N GLU A 30 1.32 -8.97 6.13
CA GLU A 30 0.66 -10.13 5.52
C GLU A 30 -0.86 -9.96 5.47
N ARG A 31 -1.48 -9.38 6.50
CA ARG A 31 -2.91 -9.00 6.45
C ARG A 31 -3.18 -7.94 5.40
N ASP A 32 -2.35 -6.91 5.34
CA ASP A 32 -2.52 -5.79 4.40
C ASP A 32 -2.43 -6.23 2.93
N LEU A 33 -1.72 -7.33 2.62
CA LEU A 33 -1.73 -7.93 1.28
C LEU A 33 -3.10 -8.42 0.82
N THR A 34 -3.96 -8.83 1.75
CA THR A 34 -5.26 -9.45 1.45
C THR A 34 -6.42 -8.45 1.45
N VAL A 35 -6.24 -7.29 2.09
CA VAL A 35 -7.29 -6.27 2.27
C VAL A 35 -6.96 -5.04 1.44
N ALA A 36 -7.88 -4.62 0.57
CA ALA A 36 -7.74 -3.36 -0.15
C ALA A 36 -8.06 -2.17 0.78
N GLY A 37 -7.18 -1.15 0.80
CA GLY A 37 -7.43 0.10 1.54
C GLY A 37 -7.06 0.07 3.02
N GLY A 38 -6.00 -0.65 3.39
CA GLY A 38 -5.43 -0.63 4.74
C GLY A 38 -4.98 0.76 5.21
N PRO A 39 -4.71 0.94 6.51
CA PRO A 39 -4.18 2.19 7.04
C PRO A 39 -2.85 2.56 6.36
N ALA A 40 -2.51 3.85 6.35
CA ALA A 40 -1.21 4.29 5.86
C ALA A 40 -0.11 3.59 6.67
N TRP A 41 0.71 2.78 5.99
CA TRP A 41 1.80 2.07 6.64
C TRP A 41 2.85 3.06 7.15
N SER A 42 3.26 2.89 8.40
CA SER A 42 4.39 3.59 9.00
C SER A 42 5.48 2.59 9.35
N GLU A 43 6.72 2.95 9.07
CA GLU A 43 7.87 2.13 9.42
C GLU A 43 7.94 1.89 10.94
N PRO A 44 8.12 0.63 11.40
CA PRO A 44 8.35 0.35 12.81
C PRO A 44 9.67 0.97 13.28
N THR A 45 9.63 1.74 14.36
CA THR A 45 10.83 2.34 14.96
C THR A 45 11.29 1.53 16.17
N GLY A 46 12.59 1.65 16.50
CA GLY A 46 13.16 1.01 17.69
C GLY A 46 13.35 -0.51 17.57
N LEU A 47 13.08 -1.11 16.41
CA LEU A 47 13.39 -2.52 16.16
C LEU A 47 14.83 -2.65 15.65
N GLY A 48 15.58 -3.58 16.24
CA GLY A 48 16.88 -4.01 15.72
C GLY A 48 16.79 -4.67 14.35
N PRO A 49 17.91 -5.20 13.81
CA PRO A 49 17.90 -5.90 12.53
C PRO A 49 16.92 -7.09 12.53
N VAL A 50 16.35 -7.42 11.37
CA VAL A 50 15.43 -8.56 11.22
C VAL A 50 16.12 -9.86 11.69
N PRO A 51 15.53 -10.60 12.65
CA PRO A 51 16.04 -11.89 13.09
C PRO A 51 16.17 -12.90 11.95
N ARG A 52 17.23 -13.70 11.96
CA ARG A 52 17.58 -14.62 10.85
C ARG A 52 16.46 -15.62 10.54
N GLU A 53 15.72 -16.01 11.56
CA GLU A 53 14.57 -16.91 11.50
C GLU A 53 13.42 -16.34 10.67
N LEU A 54 13.29 -15.00 10.63
CA LEU A 54 12.22 -14.30 9.92
C LEU A 54 12.63 -13.85 8.51
N VAL A 55 13.91 -13.87 8.15
CA VAL A 55 14.40 -13.43 6.83
C VAL A 55 13.70 -14.16 5.68
N GLY A 56 13.48 -15.47 5.81
CA GLY A 56 12.77 -16.26 4.81
C GLY A 56 11.30 -15.84 4.66
N ARG A 57 10.63 -15.47 5.75
CA ARG A 57 9.24 -14.97 5.74
C ARG A 57 9.19 -13.58 5.10
N ALA A 58 10.03 -12.65 5.55
CA ALA A 58 10.13 -11.30 5.01
C ALA A 58 10.43 -11.30 3.49
N SER A 59 11.31 -12.18 3.03
CA SER A 59 11.64 -12.30 1.60
C SER A 59 10.45 -12.76 0.76
N ARG A 60 9.67 -13.74 1.25
CA ARG A 60 8.46 -14.21 0.56
C ARG A 60 7.36 -13.15 0.54
N LEU A 61 7.18 -12.44 1.66
CA LEU A 61 6.26 -11.32 1.75
C LEU A 61 6.60 -10.22 0.73
N LEU A 62 7.88 -9.84 0.63
CA LEU A 62 8.35 -8.85 -0.33
C LEU A 62 8.11 -9.28 -1.78
N ALA A 63 8.32 -10.56 -2.10
CA ALA A 63 8.00 -11.10 -3.43
C ALA A 63 6.50 -11.01 -3.72
N ALA A 64 5.65 -11.43 -2.78
CA ALA A 64 4.20 -11.35 -2.93
C ALA A 64 3.69 -9.91 -3.09
N GLN A 65 4.28 -8.95 -2.36
CA GLN A 65 3.98 -7.53 -2.52
C GLN A 65 4.32 -7.02 -3.93
N ARG A 66 5.49 -7.37 -4.46
CA ARG A 66 5.87 -6.99 -5.84
C ARG A 66 4.96 -7.60 -6.89
N ASP A 67 4.60 -8.87 -6.74
CA ASP A 67 3.66 -9.55 -7.64
C ASP A 67 2.29 -8.89 -7.61
N ARG A 68 1.82 -8.48 -6.42
CA ARG A 68 0.55 -7.76 -6.28
C ARG A 68 0.60 -6.39 -6.95
N THR A 69 1.68 -5.63 -6.78
CA THR A 69 1.88 -4.35 -7.47
C THR A 69 1.87 -4.53 -8.99
N ALA A 70 2.61 -5.51 -9.51
CA ALA A 70 2.66 -5.78 -10.95
C ALA A 70 1.27 -6.15 -11.51
N THR A 71 0.49 -6.94 -10.75
CA THR A 71 -0.89 -7.28 -11.10
C THR A 71 -1.78 -6.05 -11.16
N LEU A 72 -1.75 -5.21 -10.13
CA LEU A 72 -2.54 -3.97 -10.07
C LEU A 72 -2.17 -2.99 -11.19
N GLU A 73 -0.89 -2.88 -11.54
CA GLU A 73 -0.44 -2.06 -12.66
C GLU A 73 -0.92 -2.59 -14.02
N ALA A 74 -0.93 -3.92 -14.20
CA ALA A 74 -1.48 -4.54 -15.39
C ALA A 74 -3.00 -4.30 -15.52
N GLU A 75 -3.75 -4.53 -14.44
CA GLU A 75 -5.19 -4.24 -14.37
C GLU A 75 -5.48 -2.77 -14.68
N ARG A 76 -4.72 -1.85 -14.09
CA ARG A 76 -4.85 -0.40 -14.34
C ARG A 76 -4.64 -0.06 -15.82
N ARG A 77 -3.61 -0.62 -16.46
CA ARG A 77 -3.35 -0.39 -17.90
C ARG A 77 -4.52 -0.89 -18.76
N GLN A 78 -5.01 -2.09 -18.50
CA GLN A 78 -6.16 -2.67 -19.22
C GLN A 78 -7.42 -1.81 -19.07
N VAL A 79 -7.71 -1.31 -17.87
CA VAL A 79 -8.86 -0.41 -17.63
C VAL A 79 -8.72 0.88 -18.43
N LEU A 80 -7.52 1.48 -18.46
CA LEU A 80 -7.28 2.71 -19.22
C LEU A 80 -7.42 2.51 -20.74
N GLU A 81 -6.97 1.36 -21.25
CA GLU A 81 -7.17 0.97 -22.65
C GLU A 81 -8.66 0.86 -22.99
N HIS A 82 -9.43 0.18 -22.14
CA HIS A 82 -10.88 0.04 -22.34
C HIS A 82 -11.59 1.40 -22.31
N LEU A 83 -11.26 2.27 -21.34
CA LEU A 83 -11.79 3.63 -21.29
C LEU A 83 -11.38 4.45 -22.51
N GLY A 84 -10.19 4.23 -23.06
CA GLY A 84 -9.74 4.82 -24.32
C GLY A 84 -10.62 4.42 -25.50
N ALA A 85 -10.92 3.12 -25.63
CA ALA A 85 -11.80 2.61 -26.66
C ALA A 85 -13.22 3.19 -26.57
N LEU A 86 -13.79 3.27 -25.35
CA LEU A 86 -15.11 3.88 -25.14
C LEU A 86 -15.15 5.35 -25.54
N ARG A 87 -14.09 6.12 -25.22
CA ARG A 87 -13.97 7.52 -25.66
C ARG A 87 -13.87 7.64 -27.18
N ALA A 88 -13.11 6.77 -27.84
CA ALA A 88 -12.99 6.77 -29.30
C ALA A 88 -14.34 6.47 -29.99
N VAL A 89 -15.09 5.47 -29.51
CA VAL A 89 -16.44 5.17 -30.02
C VAL A 89 -17.36 6.38 -29.86
N SER A 90 -17.32 7.03 -28.70
CA SER A 90 -18.13 8.22 -28.42
C SER A 90 -17.79 9.38 -29.37
N ALA A 91 -16.52 9.57 -29.70
CA ALA A 91 -16.06 10.60 -30.65
C ALA A 91 -16.50 10.33 -32.10
N THR A 92 -16.65 9.07 -32.50
CA THR A 92 -17.12 8.69 -33.85
C THR A 92 -18.64 8.75 -34.02
N ARG A 93 -19.39 8.92 -32.93
CA ARG A 93 -20.84 9.14 -32.98
C ARG A 93 -21.07 10.59 -33.42
N GLU A 94 -21.40 10.79 -34.70
CA GLU A 94 -21.98 12.05 -35.19
C GLU A 94 -23.08 12.52 -34.20
N PRO A 95 -23.16 13.81 -33.80
CA PRO A 95 -24.19 14.27 -32.89
C PRO A 95 -25.58 14.03 -33.49
N ARG A 96 -26.21 12.90 -33.14
CA ARG A 96 -27.58 12.55 -33.54
C ARG A 96 -28.61 13.16 -32.60
N GLY A 97 -28.37 14.40 -32.17
CA GLY A 97 -29.28 15.17 -31.35
C GLY A 97 -29.58 16.49 -32.04
N SER A 98 -30.81 16.67 -32.50
CA SER A 98 -31.31 17.97 -32.93
C SER A 98 -31.18 18.96 -31.77
N VAL A 99 -30.31 19.96 -31.93
CA VAL A 99 -30.15 21.07 -31.00
C VAL A 99 -31.22 22.11 -31.33
N TYR A 100 -32.10 22.41 -30.38
CA TYR A 100 -33.00 23.56 -30.47
C TYR A 100 -32.18 24.80 -30.11
N LEU A 101 -31.86 25.62 -31.11
CA LEU A 101 -31.28 26.94 -30.91
C LEU A 101 -32.42 27.90 -30.56
N ASP A 102 -32.49 28.39 -29.33
CA ASP A 102 -33.44 29.43 -28.95
C ASP A 102 -32.94 30.78 -29.45
N ALA A 103 -33.51 31.27 -30.54
CA ALA A 103 -33.14 32.54 -31.18
C ALA A 103 -33.83 33.74 -30.52
N SER A 104 -33.80 33.83 -29.20
CA SER A 104 -34.30 35.00 -28.47
C SER A 104 -33.42 35.35 -27.27
N ALA A 105 -32.46 36.26 -27.48
CA ALA A 105 -31.93 37.19 -26.49
C ALA A 105 -31.29 38.40 -27.18
#